data_AF-A0A409XLU0-F1
#
_entry.id   AF-A0A409XLU0-F1
#
_cell.length_a   1.000
_cell.length_b   1.000
_cell.length_c   1.000
_cell.angle_alpha   90.00
_cell.angle_beta   90.00
_cell.angle_gamma   90.00
#
_symmetry.space_group_name_H-M   'P 1'
#
loop_
_entity.id
_entity.type
_entity.pdbx_description
1 polymer ?
#
loop_
_entity_poly.entity_id
_entity_poly.type
_entity_poly.pdbx_seq_one_letter_code
_entity_poly.pdbx_strand_id
1 'polypeptide(L)'
;MFSFGRQLLWSAKSCLRTQQQSWSSATSRLFSTTQSVEGALYKMKSHSGAKKRWRSLGSGSAFKRGKAGHSHLNTSKTPARKNRLSTTAYATPAQTHKLKKLLLPYGSG
;
A
#
# COMPACT_ATOMS: atom_id res chain seq x y z
N MET A 1 75.52 -8.68 8.91
CA MET A 1 75.43 -9.93 9.67
C MET A 1 74.02 -10.48 9.49
N PHE A 2 73.95 -11.68 8.92
CA PHE A 2 72.85 -12.67 8.89
C PHE A 2 71.45 -12.19 8.47
N SER A 3 71.01 -12.36 7.21
CA SER A 3 70.72 -13.60 6.48
C SER A 3 69.31 -14.17 6.77
N PHE A 4 68.48 -14.13 5.72
CA PHE A 4 67.47 -15.11 5.30
C PHE A 4 66.47 -15.70 6.30
N GLY A 5 65.18 -15.50 6.03
CA GLY A 5 64.10 -16.15 6.80
C GLY A 5 62.79 -16.33 6.04
N ARG A 6 62.88 -16.99 4.88
CA ARG A 6 61.87 -17.76 4.12
C ARG A 6 60.37 -17.51 4.36
N GLN A 7 59.74 -17.11 3.25
CA GLN A 7 58.42 -17.52 2.78
C GLN A 7 58.00 -18.91 3.25
N LEU A 8 56.74 -19.04 3.70
CA LEU A 8 55.95 -20.23 3.48
C LEU A 8 54.61 -19.81 2.85
N LEU A 9 54.62 -19.80 1.51
CA LEU A 9 53.40 -19.95 0.73
C LEU A 9 52.84 -21.35 1.01
N TRP A 10 51.61 -21.41 1.52
CA TRP A 10 50.82 -22.62 1.36
C TRP A 10 50.06 -22.51 0.04
N SER A 11 50.63 -23.13 -0.99
CA SER A 11 49.87 -23.60 -2.14
C SER A 11 49.38 -25.00 -1.81
N ALA A 12 48.07 -25.24 -1.93
CA ALA A 12 47.57 -26.42 -2.61
C ALA A 12 46.04 -26.50 -2.61
N LYS A 13 45.49 -26.53 -3.83
CA LYS A 13 44.54 -27.56 -4.30
C LYS A 13 43.11 -27.43 -3.76
N SER A 14 42.25 -26.80 -4.56
CA SER A 14 41.34 -27.51 -5.46
C SER A 14 40.17 -28.20 -4.75
N CYS A 15 39.00 -27.56 -4.81
CA CYS A 15 37.80 -28.27 -5.20
C CYS A 15 36.79 -27.22 -5.65
N LEU A 16 36.61 -27.09 -6.98
CA LEU A 16 35.35 -26.63 -7.50
C LEU A 16 34.28 -27.58 -6.97
N ARG A 17 33.47 -27.08 -6.03
CA ARG A 17 32.13 -27.62 -5.82
C ARG A 17 31.16 -26.47 -5.94
N THR A 18 30.86 -26.15 -7.20
CA THR A 18 29.58 -25.63 -7.59
C THR A 18 28.50 -26.50 -6.95
N GLN A 19 27.83 -25.99 -5.94
CA GLN A 19 26.48 -26.41 -5.65
C GLN A 19 25.66 -25.14 -5.42
N GLN A 20 25.14 -24.61 -6.53
CA GLN A 20 23.88 -23.89 -6.50
C GLN A 20 22.87 -24.81 -5.80
N GLN A 21 22.56 -24.52 -4.54
CA GLN A 21 21.29 -24.95 -4.00
C GLN A 21 20.27 -23.95 -4.51
N SER A 22 19.68 -24.28 -5.66
CA SER A 22 18.39 -23.73 -6.02
C SER A 22 17.46 -24.03 -4.85
N TRP A 23 17.07 -23.01 -4.09
CA TRP A 23 15.87 -23.09 -3.27
C TRP A 23 14.68 -23.14 -4.22
N SER A 24 14.45 -24.31 -4.80
CA SER A 24 13.15 -24.70 -5.34
C SER A 24 12.25 -25.01 -4.15
N SER A 25 11.89 -23.98 -3.40
CA SER A 25 10.73 -24.01 -2.51
C SER A 25 9.47 -23.69 -3.31
N ALA A 26 9.25 -24.45 -4.40
CA ALA A 26 7.94 -24.54 -4.99
C ALA A 26 7.17 -25.59 -4.20
N THR A 27 6.74 -25.23 -2.98
CA THR A 27 5.68 -25.96 -2.30
C THR A 27 4.43 -25.75 -3.14
N SER A 28 4.18 -26.67 -4.07
CA SER A 28 2.94 -26.75 -4.82
C SER A 28 1.81 -26.84 -3.80
N ARG A 29 1.03 -25.77 -3.68
CA ARG A 29 -0.21 -25.80 -2.91
C ARG A 29 -1.15 -26.75 -3.65
N LEU A 30 -1.25 -27.99 -3.17
CA LEU A 30 -2.05 -29.09 -3.74
C LEU A 30 -3.58 -28.84 -3.71
N PHE A 31 -4.03 -27.63 -3.43
CA PHE A 31 -5.46 -27.30 -3.30
C PHE A 31 -5.84 -26.02 -4.05
N SER A 32 -5.40 -25.85 -5.30
CA SER A 32 -6.03 -24.84 -6.15
C SER A 32 -5.98 -25.25 -7.61
N THR A 33 -7.11 -25.74 -8.13
CA THR A 33 -7.33 -26.01 -9.56
C THR A 33 -7.66 -24.74 -10.35
N THR A 34 -7.71 -23.56 -9.73
CA THR A 34 -7.87 -22.33 -10.49
C THR A 34 -6.53 -21.96 -11.10
N GLN A 35 -6.41 -22.16 -12.42
CA GLN A 35 -5.32 -21.58 -13.21
C GLN A 35 -5.24 -20.09 -12.84
N SER A 36 -4.10 -19.67 -12.28
CA SER A 36 -3.79 -18.25 -12.13
C SER A 36 -3.89 -17.65 -13.52
N VAL A 37 -4.88 -16.76 -13.71
CA VAL A 37 -5.15 -16.12 -15.00
C VAL A 37 -3.92 -15.29 -15.37
N GLU A 38 -3.00 -15.92 -16.10
CA GLU A 38 -1.91 -15.29 -16.84
C GLU A 38 -2.58 -14.34 -17.83
N GLY A 39 -2.54 -13.02 -17.56
CA GLY A 39 -2.84 -12.00 -18.55
C GLY A 39 -4.21 -11.30 -18.50
N ALA A 40 -5.00 -11.43 -17.43
CA ALA A 40 -6.03 -10.43 -17.19
C ALA A 40 -5.35 -9.15 -16.68
N LEU A 41 -5.15 -8.14 -17.55
CA LEU A 41 -4.48 -6.87 -17.21
C LEU A 41 -4.92 -6.36 -15.84
N TYR A 42 -4.06 -6.52 -14.84
CA TYR A 42 -4.31 -6.08 -13.48
C TYR A 42 -4.36 -4.56 -13.47
N LYS A 43 -5.58 -4.01 -13.53
CA LYS A 43 -5.82 -2.57 -13.47
C LYS A 43 -6.06 -2.13 -12.03
N MET A 44 -5.47 -1.00 -11.65
CA MET A 44 -5.69 -0.41 -10.34
C MET A 44 -7.14 0.05 -10.18
N LYS A 45 -7.95 -0.68 -9.41
CA LYS A 45 -9.35 -0.33 -9.19
C LYS A 45 -9.48 0.79 -8.16
N SER A 46 -10.38 1.73 -8.41
CA SER A 46 -10.74 2.75 -7.43
C SER A 46 -11.48 2.14 -6.24
N HIS A 47 -11.18 2.58 -5.02
CA HIS A 47 -11.87 2.11 -3.82
C HIS A 47 -13.32 2.64 -3.75
N SER A 48 -14.28 1.79 -4.10
CA SER A 48 -15.70 2.17 -4.25
C SER A 48 -16.31 2.79 -2.99
N GLY A 49 -15.96 2.27 -1.80
CA GLY A 49 -16.46 2.80 -0.53
C GLY A 49 -15.96 4.20 -0.20
N ALA A 50 -14.74 4.54 -0.65
CA ALA A 50 -14.18 5.88 -0.46
C ALA A 50 -14.70 6.83 -1.54
N LYS A 51 -14.84 6.33 -2.79
CA LYS A 51 -15.54 7.05 -3.87
C LYS A 51 -16.96 7.43 -3.44
N LYS A 52 -17.69 6.67 -2.63
CA LYS A 52 -19.04 7.08 -2.17
C LYS A 52 -19.03 8.19 -1.11
N ARG A 53 -17.98 8.25 -0.28
CA ARG A 53 -17.93 9.12 0.91
C ARG A 53 -17.20 10.45 0.70
N TRP A 54 -16.26 10.50 -0.23
CA TRP A 54 -15.36 11.63 -0.45
C TRP A 54 -15.51 12.17 -1.86
N ARG A 55 -15.52 13.50 -2.00
CA ARG A 55 -15.55 14.19 -3.30
C ARG A 55 -14.28 15.02 -3.47
N SER A 56 -13.63 14.95 -4.62
CA SER A 56 -12.51 15.83 -4.97
C SER A 56 -13.00 17.25 -5.25
N LEU A 57 -12.22 18.25 -4.85
CA LEU A 57 -12.38 19.62 -5.34
C LEU A 57 -11.63 19.77 -6.67
N GLY A 58 -11.94 20.83 -7.43
CA GLY A 58 -11.39 21.04 -8.78
C GLY A 58 -9.86 21.05 -8.87
N SER A 59 -9.16 21.43 -7.78
CA SER A 59 -7.70 21.42 -7.72
C SER A 59 -7.06 20.05 -7.40
N GLY A 60 -7.86 18.99 -7.22
CA GLY A 60 -7.40 17.62 -6.90
C GLY A 60 -6.65 17.48 -5.56
N SER A 61 -6.45 18.58 -4.85
CA SER A 61 -5.58 18.67 -3.67
C SER A 61 -6.36 18.56 -2.37
N ALA A 62 -7.63 18.92 -2.38
CA ALA A 62 -8.51 18.86 -1.22
C ALA A 62 -9.75 18.01 -1.50
N PHE A 63 -10.19 17.29 -0.47
CA PHE A 63 -11.37 16.42 -0.52
C PHE A 63 -12.39 16.87 0.52
N LYS A 64 -13.67 16.80 0.15
CA LYS A 64 -14.79 17.13 1.03
C LYS A 64 -15.62 15.89 1.41
N ARG A 65 -16.22 15.92 2.60
CA ARG A 65 -17.16 14.91 3.14
C ARG A 65 -18.20 15.54 4.07
N GLY A 66 -19.30 14.85 4.34
CA GLY A 66 -20.20 15.20 5.45
C GLY A 66 -19.57 14.88 6.83
N LYS A 67 -19.92 15.65 7.87
CA LYS A 67 -19.53 15.33 9.25
C LYS A 67 -20.35 14.14 9.77
N ALA A 68 -19.74 13.33 10.64
CA ALA A 68 -20.42 12.20 11.25
C ALA A 68 -21.35 12.63 12.39
N GLY A 69 -22.38 11.82 12.66
CA GLY A 69 -23.23 12.00 13.85
C GLY A 69 -24.41 12.96 13.69
N HIS A 70 -24.83 13.26 12.46
CA HIS A 70 -26.00 14.13 12.19
C HIS A 70 -27.29 13.35 11.84
N SER A 71 -27.24 12.02 11.72
CA SER A 71 -28.37 11.24 11.18
C SER A 71 -29.46 10.90 12.20
N HIS A 72 -29.11 10.50 13.42
CA HIS A 72 -30.06 10.08 14.46
C HIS A 72 -29.67 10.66 15.83
N LEU A 73 -30.61 10.64 16.80
CA LEU A 73 -30.46 11.22 18.15
C LEU A 73 -30.11 12.73 18.10
N ASN A 74 -30.86 13.48 17.31
CA ASN A 74 -30.65 14.92 17.16
C ASN A 74 -31.39 15.75 18.24
N THR A 75 -32.32 15.14 18.97
CA THR A 75 -33.08 15.76 20.06
C THR A 75 -32.21 16.10 21.26
N SER A 76 -31.27 15.22 21.64
CA SER A 76 -30.34 15.44 22.75
C SER A 76 -29.18 16.40 22.43
N LYS A 77 -29.03 16.81 21.17
CA LYS A 77 -27.94 17.68 20.72
C LYS A 77 -28.39 19.12 20.72
N THR A 78 -27.54 20.01 21.26
CA THR A 78 -27.78 21.45 21.21
C THR A 78 -27.91 21.94 19.76
N PRO A 79 -28.71 22.99 19.49
CA PRO A 79 -28.86 23.56 18.15
C PRO A 79 -27.52 23.95 17.51
N ALA A 80 -26.61 24.55 18.29
CA ALA A 80 -25.26 24.90 17.83
C ALA A 80 -24.46 23.67 17.36
N ARG A 81 -24.55 22.54 18.08
CA ARG A 81 -23.90 21.29 17.68
C ARG A 81 -24.51 20.75 16.39
N LYS A 82 -25.83 20.80 16.21
CA LYS A 82 -26.50 20.36 14.98
C LYS A 82 -26.03 21.18 13.77
N ASN A 83 -25.96 22.51 13.90
CA ASN A 83 -25.50 23.39 12.82
C ASN A 83 -24.05 23.08 12.43
N ARG A 84 -23.16 22.90 13.42
CA ARG A 84 -21.76 22.50 13.16
C ARG A 84 -21.65 21.16 12.43
N LEU A 85 -22.50 20.18 12.76
CA LEU A 85 -22.50 18.87 12.13
C LEU A 85 -23.15 18.86 10.74
N SER A 86 -24.02 19.83 10.43
CA SER A 86 -24.60 20.00 9.10
C SER A 86 -23.56 20.50 8.07
N THR A 87 -22.53 21.22 8.53
CA THR A 87 -21.48 21.74 7.64
C THR A 87 -20.60 20.66 7.02
N THR A 88 -20.00 20.99 5.87
CA THR A 88 -19.05 20.11 5.17
C THR A 88 -17.69 20.08 5.87
N ALA A 89 -17.06 18.90 5.93
CA ALA A 89 -15.71 18.71 6.45
C ALA A 89 -14.70 18.54 5.32
N TYR A 90 -13.51 19.11 5.50
CA TYR A 90 -12.37 18.85 4.63
C TYR A 90 -11.49 17.72 5.18
N ALA A 91 -10.72 17.08 4.29
CA ALA A 91 -9.72 16.08 4.65
C ALA A 91 -8.53 16.73 5.37
N THR A 92 -7.96 16.01 6.34
CA THR A 92 -6.67 16.38 6.93
C THR A 92 -5.53 16.04 5.95
N PRO A 93 -4.33 16.64 6.08
CA PRO A 93 -3.21 16.35 5.19
C PRO A 93 -2.87 14.85 5.07
N ALA A 94 -2.90 14.14 6.21
CA ALA A 94 -2.68 12.69 6.25
C ALA A 94 -3.76 11.89 5.51
N GLN A 95 -5.02 12.30 5.62
CA GLN A 95 -6.14 11.67 4.91
C GLN A 95 -6.03 11.93 3.40
N THR A 96 -5.69 13.16 3.01
CA THR A 96 -5.47 13.55 1.63
C THR A 96 -4.43 12.66 0.95
N HIS A 97 -3.28 12.40 1.58
CA HIS A 97 -2.26 11.52 1.01
C HIS A 97 -2.79 10.10 0.72
N LYS A 98 -3.59 9.53 1.62
CA LYS A 98 -4.23 8.21 1.41
C LYS A 98 -5.30 8.26 0.33
N LEU A 99 -6.14 9.30 0.32
CA LEU A 99 -7.21 9.48 -0.67
C LEU A 99 -6.65 9.65 -2.08
N LYS A 100 -5.55 10.38 -2.24
CA LYS A 100 -4.86 10.51 -3.53
C LYS A 100 -4.47 9.15 -4.10
N LYS A 101 -3.92 8.25 -3.27
CA LYS A 101 -3.55 6.88 -3.71
C LYS A 101 -4.76 5.99 -4.04
N LEU A 102 -5.88 6.16 -3.33
CA LEU A 102 -7.05 5.26 -3.42
C LEU A 102 -8.14 5.71 -4.41
N LEU A 103 -8.32 7.03 -4.62
CA LEU A 103 -9.39 7.60 -5.45
C LEU A 103 -8.92 8.15 -6.79
N LEU A 104 -7.66 8.59 -6.91
CA LEU A 104 -7.18 9.23 -8.13
C LEU A 104 -6.68 8.30 -9.27
N PRO A 105 -6.75 6.94 -9.27
CA PRO A 105 -6.33 6.23 -10.47
C PRO A 105 -7.18 6.58 -11.71
N TYR A 106 -8.44 7.02 -11.55
CA TYR A 106 -9.33 7.38 -12.67
C TYR A 106 -10.17 8.65 -12.47
N GLY A 107 -9.88 9.45 -11.44
CA GLY A 107 -10.64 10.68 -11.13
C GLY A 107 -12.02 10.42 -10.52
N SER A 108 -12.48 11.36 -9.69
CA SER A 108 -13.83 11.39 -9.13
C SER A 108 -14.58 12.64 -9.58
N GLY A 109 -14.57 12.87 -10.90
CA GLY A 109 -15.46 13.80 -11.58
C GLY A 109 -16.84 13.19 -11.72
#